data_AF-A0A7R9QRE2-F1
#
_entry.id   AF-A0A7R9QRE2-F1
#
_cell.length_a   1.000
_cell.length_b   1.000
_cell.length_c   1.000
_cell.angle_alpha   90.00
_cell.angle_beta   90.00
_cell.angle_gamma   90.00
#
_symmetry.space_group_name_H-M   'P 1'
#
loop_
_entity.id
_entity.type
_entity.pdbx_description
1 polymer ?
#
loop_
_entity_poly.entity_id
_entity_poly.type
_entity_poly.pdbx_seq_one_letter_code
_entity_poly.pdbx_strand_id
1 'polypeptide(L)'
;MDAFVIWTNISVWYVTYYFLNHTGVKHIPLNTHWTTSPCQGTLWITGKDLPYGDYFTAIKSSWEHREDSNCTLITYEEMLANPRDSIVRIASFLGTKYVHRLYGQCDDGGHGTGSSSDDFLLDRIIRETSFKAMKSNHELKNHFRKGIAGDWRAVMTRDESDLIDERVRDEWMGTGLESLWEREMKW
;
A
#
# COMPACT_ATOMS: atom_id res chain seq x y z
N MET A 1 5.50 -20.70 5.63
CA MET A 1 4.86 -19.47 6.16
C MET A 1 4.26 -18.76 4.96
N ASP A 2 2.97 -18.44 5.01
CA ASP A 2 2.32 -17.68 3.94
C ASP A 2 2.68 -16.20 4.11
N ALA A 3 3.19 -15.57 3.05
CA ALA A 3 3.67 -14.19 3.08
C ALA A 3 2.68 -13.29 2.33
N PHE A 4 1.86 -12.57 3.08
CA PHE A 4 0.98 -11.55 2.49
C PHE A 4 1.72 -10.22 2.38
N VAL A 5 2.20 -9.88 1.19
CA VAL A 5 2.92 -8.62 0.94
C VAL A 5 1.96 -7.62 0.31
N ILE A 6 1.45 -6.67 1.11
CA ILE A 6 0.77 -5.49 0.57
C ILE A 6 1.84 -4.60 -0.06
N TRP A 7 1.81 -4.48 -1.38
CA TRP A 7 2.72 -3.61 -2.11
C TRP A 7 2.22 -2.16 -2.05
N THR A 8 2.89 -1.37 -1.22
CA THR A 8 2.67 0.09 -1.22
C THR A 8 3.53 0.73 -2.31
N ASN A 9 2.86 1.45 -3.20
CA ASN A 9 3.52 2.22 -4.26
C ASN A 9 4.49 3.23 -3.63
N ILE A 10 5.62 3.46 -4.30
CA ILE A 10 6.64 4.46 -3.95
C ILE A 10 6.04 5.86 -3.78
N SER A 11 4.95 6.14 -4.51
CA SER A 11 4.12 7.34 -4.39
C SER A 11 3.55 7.52 -2.98
N VAL A 12 2.99 6.46 -2.42
CA VAL A 12 2.38 6.41 -1.09
C VAL A 12 3.48 6.47 -0.04
N TRP A 13 4.60 5.79 -0.28
CA TRP A 13 5.76 5.83 0.59
C TRP A 13 6.33 7.26 0.67
N TYR A 14 6.57 7.91 -0.48
CA TYR A 14 7.06 9.28 -0.55
C TYR A 14 6.18 10.25 0.20
N VAL A 15 4.88 10.25 -0.12
CA VAL A 15 3.90 11.13 0.51
C VAL A 15 3.84 10.86 2.01
N THR A 16 3.86 9.60 2.44
CA THR A 16 3.86 9.25 3.87
C THR A 16 5.09 9.80 4.59
N TYR A 17 6.29 9.60 4.05
CA TYR A 17 7.53 10.14 4.64
C TYR A 17 7.56 11.67 4.62
N TYR A 18 7.17 12.29 3.51
CA TYR A 18 7.05 13.74 3.40
C TYR A 18 6.14 14.29 4.50
N PHE A 19 4.96 13.71 4.70
CA PHE A 19 4.02 14.16 5.73
C PHE A 19 4.52 13.89 7.14
N LEU A 20 5.10 12.72 7.43
CA LEU A 20 5.66 12.41 8.75
C LEU A 20 6.76 13.41 9.16
N ASN A 21 7.62 13.79 8.20
CA ASN A 21 8.70 14.75 8.44
C ASN A 21 8.19 16.20 8.57
N HIS A 22 7.20 16.63 7.77
CA HIS A 22 6.75 18.03 7.75
C HIS A 22 5.62 18.36 8.73
N THR A 23 4.83 17.37 9.17
CA THR A 23 3.67 17.60 10.07
C THR A 23 3.94 17.26 11.53
N GLY A 24 5.15 16.77 11.87
CA GLY A 24 5.58 16.58 13.25
C GLY A 24 4.83 15.50 14.02
N VAL A 25 4.27 14.48 13.34
CA VAL A 25 3.62 13.32 13.99
C VAL A 25 4.71 12.43 14.60
N LYS A 26 5.02 12.66 15.89
CA LYS A 26 6.11 12.05 16.68
C LYS A 26 5.89 10.59 17.13
N HIS A 27 5.12 9.78 16.40
CA HIS A 27 4.84 8.41 16.85
C HIS A 27 5.86 7.36 16.40
N ILE A 28 6.77 7.72 15.50
CA ILE A 28 7.93 6.90 15.16
C ILE A 28 9.13 7.54 15.86
N PRO A 29 9.91 6.82 16.69
CA PRO A 29 11.16 7.32 17.23
C PRO A 29 12.17 7.45 16.08
N LEU A 30 12.01 8.51 15.30
CA LEU A 30 12.99 9.00 14.36
C LEU A 30 14.13 9.52 15.24
N ASN A 31 15.14 8.67 15.47
CA ASN A 31 16.38 9.02 16.15
C ASN A 31 16.80 10.46 15.81
N THR A 32 17.20 11.25 16.78
CA THR A 32 17.29 12.72 16.67
C THR A 32 18.39 13.26 15.74
N HIS A 33 19.01 12.42 14.90
CA HIS A 33 20.07 12.76 13.95
C HIS A 33 19.56 13.06 12.52
N TRP A 34 18.32 12.74 12.18
CA TRP A 34 17.78 12.89 10.81
C TRP A 34 17.11 14.24 10.54
N THR A 35 16.90 15.05 11.58
CA THR A 35 16.12 16.30 11.51
C THR A 35 16.92 17.54 11.09
N THR A 36 18.24 17.43 10.96
CA THR A 36 19.17 18.58 10.84
C THR A 36 19.88 18.71 9.49
N SER A 37 19.60 17.86 8.50
CA SER A 37 20.29 17.91 7.20
C SER A 37 19.39 18.43 6.07
N PRO A 38 19.86 19.38 5.23
CA PRO A 38 19.10 19.94 4.10
C PRO A 38 18.78 18.94 2.97
N CYS A 39 19.21 17.68 3.06
CA CYS A 39 18.93 16.61 2.09
C CYS A 39 17.72 15.70 2.47
N GLN A 40 16.85 16.15 3.37
CA GLN A 40 15.68 15.37 3.84
C GLN A 40 14.73 14.87 2.74
N GLY A 41 14.63 15.57 1.60
CA GLY A 41 13.76 15.17 0.49
C GLY A 41 14.28 13.98 -0.33
N THR A 42 15.59 13.73 -0.32
CA THR A 42 16.23 12.73 -1.20
C THR A 42 16.82 11.54 -0.46
N LEU A 43 16.95 11.58 0.88
CA LEU A 43 17.54 10.48 1.66
C LEU A 43 16.83 9.14 1.42
N TRP A 44 15.49 9.16 1.39
CA TRP A 44 14.69 7.97 1.09
C TRP A 44 14.86 7.48 -0.36
N ILE A 45 15.11 8.40 -1.31
CA ILE A 45 15.43 8.07 -2.71
C ILE A 45 16.79 7.36 -2.78
N THR A 46 17.74 7.73 -1.94
CA THR A 46 19.08 7.11 -1.92
C THR A 46 19.18 5.81 -1.12
N GLY A 47 18.15 5.48 -0.33
CA GLY A 47 18.09 4.22 0.44
C GLY A 47 19.04 4.14 1.66
N LYS A 48 19.83 5.18 1.95
CA LYS A 48 20.81 5.17 3.03
C LYS A 48 20.18 5.48 4.39
N ASP A 49 20.54 4.69 5.40
CA ASP A 49 20.19 4.90 6.82
C ASP A 49 18.68 5.01 7.13
N LEU A 50 17.85 4.27 6.38
CA LEU A 50 16.40 4.23 6.60
C LEU A 50 16.02 3.20 7.69
N PRO A 51 15.08 3.54 8.60
CA PRO A 51 14.70 2.68 9.73
C PRO A 51 14.09 1.33 9.32
N TYR A 52 13.59 1.22 8.09
CA TYR A 52 12.96 0.01 7.54
C TYR A 52 13.69 -0.52 6.29
N GLY A 53 14.93 -0.08 6.09
CA GLY A 53 15.72 -0.43 4.92
C GLY A 53 15.32 0.32 3.66
N ASP A 54 15.99 -0.04 2.57
CA ASP A 54 15.81 0.59 1.28
C ASP A 54 14.55 0.09 0.56
N TYR A 55 13.71 1.03 0.13
CA TYR A 55 12.47 0.74 -0.58
C TYR A 55 12.72 -0.07 -1.87
N PHE A 56 13.69 0.35 -2.70
CA PHE A 56 13.92 -0.27 -4.00
C PHE A 56 14.38 -1.72 -3.87
N THR A 57 15.25 -1.99 -2.90
CA THR A 57 15.69 -3.34 -2.55
C THR A 57 14.53 -4.21 -2.06
N ALA A 58 13.71 -3.70 -1.13
CA ALA A 58 12.59 -4.47 -0.56
C ALA A 58 11.54 -4.84 -1.62
N ILE A 59 11.25 -3.90 -2.51
CA ILE A 59 10.34 -4.05 -3.64
C ILE A 59 10.92 -5.03 -4.66
N LYS A 60 12.17 -4.89 -5.05
CA LYS A 60 12.82 -5.83 -5.98
C LYS A 60 12.80 -7.26 -5.44
N SER A 61 13.15 -7.46 -4.16
CA SER A 61 13.08 -8.78 -3.53
C SER A 61 11.66 -9.35 -3.56
N SER A 62 10.66 -8.54 -3.22
CA SER A 62 9.27 -8.99 -3.26
C SER A 62 8.78 -9.29 -4.68
N TRP A 63 9.34 -8.62 -5.70
CA TRP A 63 8.98 -8.81 -7.10
C TRP A 63 9.51 -10.12 -7.65
N GLU A 64 10.70 -10.54 -7.21
CA GLU A 64 11.30 -11.82 -7.57
C GLU A 64 10.47 -13.01 -7.05
N HIS A 65 9.76 -12.83 -5.94
CA HIS A 65 8.89 -13.84 -5.31
C HIS A 65 7.40 -13.74 -5.73
N ARG A 66 7.04 -12.82 -6.62
CA ARG A 66 5.63 -12.52 -6.93
C ARG A 66 4.82 -13.71 -7.49
N GLU A 67 5.51 -14.67 -8.10
CA GLU A 67 4.89 -15.88 -8.68
C GLU A 67 4.84 -17.05 -7.68
N ASP A 68 5.41 -16.89 -6.48
CA ASP A 68 5.36 -17.91 -5.44
C ASP A 68 3.92 -18.06 -4.95
N SER A 69 3.46 -19.30 -4.75
CA SER A 69 2.07 -19.59 -4.35
C SER A 69 1.67 -18.98 -3.00
N ASN A 70 2.67 -18.63 -2.19
CA ASN A 70 2.52 -18.01 -0.88
C ASN A 70 2.81 -16.50 -0.90
N CYS A 71 2.82 -15.87 -2.09
CA CYS A 71 2.91 -14.44 -2.29
C CYS A 71 1.72 -13.95 -3.13
N THR A 72 1.20 -12.76 -2.84
CA THR A 72 0.24 -12.08 -3.72
C THR A 72 0.55 -10.60 -3.74
N LEU A 73 0.57 -10.02 -4.93
CA LEU A 73 0.90 -8.61 -5.16
C LEU A 73 -0.35 -7.82 -5.47
N ILE A 74 -0.71 -6.85 -4.64
CA ILE A 74 -1.81 -5.91 -4.87
C ILE A 74 -1.26 -4.50 -4.65
N THR A 75 -1.52 -3.58 -5.57
CA THR A 75 -1.12 -2.18 -5.42
C THR A 75 -2.19 -1.35 -4.71
N TYR A 76 -1.77 -0.24 -4.09
CA TYR A 76 -2.70 0.70 -3.48
C TYR A 76 -3.69 1.28 -4.50
N GLU A 77 -3.23 1.55 -5.71
CA GLU A 77 -4.06 2.08 -6.80
C GLU A 77 -5.09 1.06 -7.29
N GLU A 78 -4.74 -0.23 -7.35
CA GLU A 78 -5.71 -1.31 -7.62
C GLU A 78 -6.78 -1.39 -6.53
N MET A 79 -6.40 -1.23 -5.25
CA MET A 79 -7.34 -1.21 -4.14
C MET A 79 -8.30 -0.02 -4.20
N LEU A 80 -7.81 1.15 -4.62
CA LEU A 80 -8.65 2.34 -4.80
C LEU A 80 -9.59 2.22 -6.00
N ALA A 81 -9.09 1.69 -7.12
CA ALA A 81 -9.87 1.57 -8.34
C ALA A 81 -10.94 0.48 -8.25
N ASN A 82 -10.59 -0.69 -7.71
CA ASN A 82 -11.45 -1.87 -7.64
C ASN A 82 -11.36 -2.53 -6.25
N PRO A 83 -11.94 -1.90 -5.21
CA PRO A 83 -11.86 -2.43 -3.84
C PRO A 83 -12.50 -3.81 -3.70
N ARG A 84 -13.60 -4.06 -4.41
CA ARG A 84 -14.30 -5.35 -4.42
C ARG A 84 -13.38 -6.48 -4.91
N ASP A 85 -12.78 -6.30 -6.08
CA ASP A 85 -11.91 -7.31 -6.69
C ASP A 85 -10.64 -7.52 -5.86
N SER A 86 -10.11 -6.45 -5.27
CA SER A 86 -8.98 -6.53 -4.34
C SER A 86 -9.31 -7.39 -3.11
N ILE A 87 -10.48 -7.20 -2.49
CA ILE A 87 -10.93 -8.00 -1.35
C ILE A 87 -11.12 -9.48 -1.75
N VAL A 88 -11.74 -9.74 -2.90
CA VAL A 88 -11.95 -11.10 -3.42
C VAL A 88 -10.61 -11.79 -3.72
N ARG A 89 -9.65 -11.05 -4.28
CA ARG A 89 -8.29 -11.56 -4.55
C ARG A 89 -7.55 -11.93 -3.26
N ILE A 90 -7.64 -11.08 -2.22
CA ILE A 90 -7.08 -11.37 -0.90
C ILE A 90 -7.74 -12.63 -0.30
N ALA A 91 -9.06 -12.71 -0.34
CA ALA A 91 -9.77 -13.88 0.16
C ALA A 91 -9.40 -15.16 -0.60
N SER A 92 -9.25 -15.08 -1.93
CA SER A 92 -8.83 -16.20 -2.77
C SER A 92 -7.43 -16.69 -2.40
N PHE A 93 -6.49 -15.76 -2.16
CA PHE A 93 -5.14 -16.07 -1.70
C PHE A 93 -5.12 -16.76 -0.34
N LEU A 94 -5.97 -16.33 0.61
CA LEU A 94 -6.12 -16.98 1.91
C LEU A 94 -6.83 -18.35 1.84
N GLY A 95 -7.56 -18.62 0.74
CA GLY A 95 -8.20 -19.89 0.45
C GLY A 95 -9.69 -19.77 0.10
N THR A 96 -10.19 -20.71 -0.71
CA THR A 96 -11.56 -20.73 -1.28
C THR A 96 -12.68 -20.58 -0.24
N LYS A 97 -12.49 -21.13 0.97
CA LYS A 97 -13.42 -20.97 2.10
C LYS A 97 -13.73 -19.51 2.45
N TYR A 98 -12.77 -18.60 2.28
CA TYR A 98 -12.97 -17.18 2.56
C TYR A 98 -13.75 -16.50 1.44
N VAL A 99 -13.55 -16.91 0.19
CA VAL A 99 -14.36 -16.45 -0.96
C VAL A 99 -15.81 -16.84 -0.77
N HIS A 100 -16.09 -18.10 -0.44
CA HIS A 100 -17.45 -18.56 -0.14
C HIS A 100 -18.08 -17.76 1.00
N ARG A 101 -17.32 -17.49 2.06
CA ARG A 101 -17.79 -16.66 3.18
C ARG A 101 -18.13 -15.22 2.76
N LEU A 102 -17.36 -14.61 1.87
CA LEU A 102 -17.67 -13.26 1.34
C LEU A 102 -19.04 -13.19 0.67
N TYR A 103 -19.43 -14.27 -0.01
CA TYR A 103 -20.69 -14.38 -0.74
C TYR A 103 -21.80 -15.12 0.03
N GLY A 104 -21.57 -15.46 1.31
CA GLY A 104 -22.56 -16.16 2.14
C GLY A 104 -22.82 -17.62 1.74
N GLN A 105 -21.88 -18.24 1.02
CA GLN A 105 -21.97 -19.61 0.49
C GLN A 105 -21.27 -20.62 1.41
N CYS A 106 -21.47 -20.53 2.71
CA CYS A 106 -20.82 -21.42 3.68
C CYS A 106 -21.47 -22.81 3.68
N ASP A 107 -20.67 -23.87 3.51
CA ASP A 107 -21.05 -25.29 3.65
C ASP A 107 -20.94 -25.77 5.12
N ASP A 108 -21.14 -24.89 6.10
CA ASP A 108 -21.17 -25.28 7.51
C ASP A 108 -22.60 -25.69 7.89
N GLY A 109 -22.84 -27.00 8.01
CA GLY A 109 -24.12 -27.61 8.42
C GLY A 109 -24.59 -27.27 9.83
N GLY A 110 -24.50 -26.01 10.27
CA GLY A 110 -24.88 -25.53 11.59
C GLY A 110 -25.56 -24.17 11.49
N HIS A 111 -26.89 -24.18 11.64
CA HIS A 111 -27.69 -23.08 12.16
C HIS A 111 -27.32 -21.69 11.63
N GLY A 112 -27.85 -21.38 10.45
CA GLY A 112 -28.05 -20.00 10.02
C GLY A 112 -28.76 -19.22 11.12
N THR A 113 -28.00 -18.41 11.85
CA THR A 113 -28.57 -17.30 12.60
C THR A 113 -28.95 -16.26 11.55
N GLY A 114 -30.17 -16.43 11.04
CA GLY A 114 -30.82 -15.45 10.19
C GLY A 114 -30.78 -14.10 10.88
N SER A 115 -29.92 -13.21 10.40
CA SER A 115 -30.11 -11.78 10.56
C SER A 115 -30.46 -11.24 9.19
N SER A 116 -31.77 -11.12 9.00
CA SER A 116 -32.42 -10.34 7.96
C SER A 116 -31.76 -8.97 7.86
N SER A 117 -30.93 -8.76 6.84
CA SER A 117 -30.70 -7.50 6.13
C SER A 117 -29.67 -7.78 5.04
N ASP A 118 -30.04 -7.50 3.78
CA ASP A 118 -29.25 -7.65 2.57
C ASP A 118 -27.94 -6.84 2.59
N ASP A 119 -26.94 -7.30 3.36
CA ASP A 119 -25.59 -6.76 3.35
C ASP A 119 -24.64 -7.96 3.17
N PHE A 120 -24.33 -8.29 1.91
CA PHE A 120 -23.31 -9.28 1.59
C PHE A 120 -22.05 -8.91 2.38
N LEU A 121 -21.40 -9.88 3.06
CA LEU A 121 -20.21 -9.61 3.89
C LEU A 121 -19.17 -8.76 3.15
N LEU A 122 -19.03 -9.00 1.84
CA LEU A 122 -18.22 -8.21 0.93
C LEU A 122 -18.61 -6.72 0.88
N ASP A 123 -19.90 -6.39 0.75
CA ASP A 123 -20.39 -5.00 0.75
C ASP A 123 -20.15 -4.31 2.09
N ARG A 124 -20.35 -5.04 3.19
CA ARG A 124 -19.98 -4.54 4.52
C ARG A 124 -18.49 -4.24 4.60
N ILE A 125 -17.62 -5.16 4.18
CA ILE A 125 -16.16 -4.92 4.20
C ILE A 125 -15.82 -3.68 3.36
N ILE A 126 -16.32 -3.60 2.12
CA ILE A 126 -16.09 -2.43 1.24
C ILE A 126 -16.50 -1.12 1.92
N ARG A 127 -17.67 -1.10 2.57
CA ARG A 127 -18.16 0.08 3.29
C ARG A 127 -17.26 0.45 4.46
N GLU A 128 -16.95 -0.51 5.33
CA GLU A 128 -16.17 -0.27 6.55
C GLU A 128 -14.69 0.05 6.25
N THR A 129 -14.12 -0.49 5.17
CA THR A 129 -12.76 -0.16 4.71
C THR A 129 -12.70 1.04 3.78
N SER A 130 -13.84 1.71 3.52
CA SER A 130 -13.85 2.92 2.70
C SER A 130 -13.14 4.07 3.41
N PHE A 131 -12.53 4.96 2.64
CA PHE A 131 -11.85 6.13 3.20
C PHE A 131 -12.77 7.01 4.04
N LYS A 132 -14.05 7.10 3.65
CA LYS A 132 -15.08 7.83 4.40
C LYS A 132 -15.28 7.20 5.79
N ALA A 133 -15.50 5.89 5.86
CA ALA A 133 -15.69 5.18 7.13
C ALA A 133 -14.45 5.27 8.02
N MET A 134 -13.27 5.07 7.43
CA MET A 134 -11.98 5.18 8.13
C MET A 134 -11.74 6.58 8.73
N LYS A 135 -12.12 7.66 8.04
CA LYS A 135 -12.04 9.03 8.57
C LYS A 135 -13.08 9.34 9.66
N SER A 136 -14.24 8.70 9.60
CA SER A 136 -15.27 8.83 10.63
C SER A 136 -14.90 8.12 11.94
N ASN A 137 -13.91 7.21 11.92
CA ASN A 137 -13.38 6.60 13.13
C ASN A 137 -12.52 7.60 13.91
N HIS A 138 -12.98 7.99 15.11
CA HIS A 138 -12.31 8.99 15.95
C HIS A 138 -10.87 8.62 16.37
N GLU A 139 -10.56 7.34 16.47
CA GLU A 139 -9.22 6.85 16.83
C GLU A 139 -8.26 6.95 15.64
N LEU A 140 -8.77 6.69 14.43
CA LEU A 140 -7.95 6.61 13.22
C LEU A 140 -7.98 7.89 12.38
N LYS A 141 -8.87 8.86 12.67
CA LYS A 141 -9.09 10.05 11.83
C LYS A 141 -7.81 10.83 11.48
N ASN A 142 -6.84 10.86 12.39
CA ASN A 142 -5.57 11.58 12.21
C ASN A 142 -4.54 10.79 11.40
N HIS A 143 -4.77 9.50 11.16
CA HIS A 143 -3.88 8.63 10.37
C HIS A 143 -4.24 8.69 8.87
N PHE A 144 -5.47 9.10 8.54
CA PHE A 144 -5.97 9.13 7.17
C PHE A 144 -6.01 10.55 6.59
N ARG A 145 -5.15 10.83 5.60
CA ARG A 145 -4.97 12.17 5.02
C ARG A 145 -5.92 12.50 3.86
N LYS A 146 -5.66 11.95 2.67
CA LYS A 146 -6.46 12.20 1.45
C LYS A 146 -7.08 10.94 0.83
N GLY A 147 -6.44 9.78 0.93
CA GLY A 147 -6.98 8.53 0.38
C GLY A 147 -7.05 8.51 -1.15
N ILE A 148 -6.11 9.19 -1.81
CA ILE A 148 -6.08 9.33 -3.27
C ILE A 148 -4.71 8.88 -3.80
N ALA A 149 -4.71 8.34 -5.01
CA ALA A 149 -3.50 8.10 -5.80
C ALA A 149 -3.03 9.39 -6.48
N GLY A 150 -1.74 9.49 -6.80
CA GLY A 150 -1.20 10.60 -7.61
C GLY A 150 -0.88 11.91 -6.87
N ASP A 151 -1.21 12.04 -5.58
CA ASP A 151 -0.98 13.29 -4.82
C ASP A 151 0.50 13.64 -4.64
N TRP A 152 1.40 12.70 -4.95
CA TRP A 152 2.83 12.91 -4.96
C TRP A 152 3.24 14.04 -5.94
N ARG A 153 2.52 14.26 -7.05
CA ARG A 153 2.81 15.35 -8.00
C ARG A 153 2.65 16.75 -7.40
N ALA A 154 1.90 16.87 -6.30
CA ALA A 154 1.69 18.13 -5.61
C ALA A 154 2.83 18.48 -4.63
N VAL A 155 3.70 17.52 -4.30
CA VAL A 155 4.74 17.66 -3.29
C VAL A 155 6.14 17.29 -3.80
N MET A 156 6.23 16.40 -4.78
CA MET A 156 7.49 15.96 -5.40
C MET A 156 7.94 16.97 -6.45
N THR A 157 9.19 17.41 -6.30
CA THR A 157 9.85 18.26 -7.29
C THR A 157 10.26 17.46 -8.52
N ARG A 158 10.53 18.16 -9.63
CA ARG A 158 11.03 17.52 -10.85
C ARG A 158 12.38 16.84 -10.62
N ASP A 159 13.31 17.51 -9.94
CA ASP A 159 14.64 16.98 -9.64
C ASP A 159 14.57 15.69 -8.80
N GLU A 160 13.67 15.62 -7.81
CA GLU A 160 13.45 14.39 -7.04
C GLU A 160 12.88 13.26 -7.91
N SER A 161 11.95 13.57 -8.82
CA SER A 161 11.47 12.57 -9.77
C SER A 161 12.58 12.08 -10.69
N ASP A 162 13.43 12.97 -11.20
CA ASP A 162 14.50 12.58 -12.11
C ASP A 162 15.55 11.69 -11.41
N LEU A 163 15.79 11.90 -10.11
CA LEU A 163 16.61 11.01 -9.27
C LEU A 163 15.98 9.63 -9.09
N ILE A 164 14.66 9.56 -8.92
CA ILE A 164 13.96 8.26 -8.85
C ILE A 164 14.00 7.57 -10.22
N ASP A 165 13.77 8.31 -11.30
CA ASP A 165 13.86 7.80 -12.66
C ASP A 165 15.25 7.20 -12.94
N GLU A 166 16.33 7.84 -12.47
CA GLU A 166 17.69 7.30 -12.53
C GLU A 166 17.82 6.00 -11.74
N ARG A 167 17.32 5.97 -10.51
CA ARG A 167 17.42 4.79 -9.66
C ARG A 167 16.61 3.60 -10.20
N VAL A 168 15.42 3.85 -10.73
CA VAL A 168 14.61 2.81 -11.42
C VAL A 168 15.36 2.30 -12.64
N ARG A 169 16.01 3.18 -13.41
CA ARG A 169 16.82 2.77 -14.55
C ARG A 169 17.95 1.83 -14.15
N ASP A 170 18.64 2.13 -13.05
CA ASP A 170 19.79 1.35 -12.61
C ASP A 170 19.40 0.01 -11.95
N GLU A 171 18.33 -0.01 -11.16
CA GLU A 171 18.01 -1.16 -10.31
C GLU A 171 16.93 -2.09 -10.87
N TRP A 172 15.98 -1.56 -11.64
CA TRP A 172 14.75 -2.27 -12.03
C TRP A 172 14.67 -2.58 -13.52
N MET A 173 15.43 -1.90 -14.38
CA MET A 173 15.35 -2.15 -15.83
C MET A 173 15.62 -3.60 -16.19
N GLY A 174 14.74 -4.18 -17.03
CA GLY A 174 14.85 -5.55 -17.48
C GLY A 174 14.30 -6.59 -16.50
N THR A 175 13.74 -6.16 -15.35
CA THR A 175 13.11 -7.07 -14.39
C THR A 175 11.59 -7.19 -14.58
N GLY A 176 10.99 -6.31 -15.39
CA GLY A 176 9.55 -6.12 -15.53
C GLY A 176 8.95 -5.18 -14.47
N LEU A 177 9.68 -4.91 -13.38
CA LEU A 177 9.27 -4.03 -12.30
C LEU A 177 9.18 -2.55 -12.74
N GLU A 178 9.95 -2.16 -13.76
CA GLU A 178 9.90 -0.84 -14.39
C GLU A 178 8.49 -0.49 -14.88
N SER A 179 7.68 -1.48 -15.28
CA SER A 179 6.30 -1.24 -15.72
C SER A 179 5.41 -0.67 -14.63
N LEU A 180 5.65 -1.00 -13.35
CA LEU A 180 4.94 -0.42 -12.22
C LEU A 180 5.31 1.05 -12.04
N TRP A 181 6.59 1.41 -12.23
CA TRP A 181 7.03 2.80 -12.19
C TRP A 181 6.44 3.62 -13.34
N GLU A 182 6.52 3.12 -14.57
CA GLU A 182 6.04 3.81 -15.76
C GLU A 182 4.54 4.10 -15.74
N ARG A 183 3.75 3.17 -15.18
CA ARG A 183 2.29 3.32 -15.07
C ARG A 183 1.89 4.41 -14.07
N GLU A 184 2.62 4.55 -12.97
CA GLU A 184 2.12 5.25 -11.78
C GLU A 184 2.83 6.59 -11.50
N MET A 185 4.12 6.68 -11.85
CA MET A 185 5.01 7.68 -11.27
C MET A 185 5.91 8.42 -12.27
N LYS A 186 5.94 7.99 -13.53
CA LYS A 186 6.67 8.73 -14.56
C LYS A 186 5.96 10.05 -14.83
N TRP A 187 6.71 11.16 -14.76
CA TRP A 187 6.14 12.50 -14.93
C TRP A 187 5.52 12.71 -16.29
#